data_AF-A0A0D8XCU2-F1
#
_entry.id   AF-A0A0D8XCU2-F1
#
_cell.length_a   1.000
_cell.length_b   1.000
_cell.length_c   1.000
_cell.angle_alpha   90.00
_cell.angle_beta   90.00
_cell.angle_gamma   90.00
#
_symmetry.space_group_name_H-M   'P 1'
#
loop_
_entity.id
_entity.type
_entity.pdbx_description
1 polymer ?
#
loop_
_entity_poly.entity_id
_entity_poly.type
_entity_poly.pdbx_seq_one_letter_code
_entity_poly.pdbx_strand_id
1 'polypeptide(L)'
;MLTDVESILDERVDPYDLEKFREVYETQLRRGPPSAIAAFNYGTALIRSTKKDVIEGTSILEKLLHEEPDDVNKRDYVYFLAIANARLRNYDRALAYIDILLAAETHNRQATQLRQIIEKRMKKDGLFGLAVIGGGALVLTGIVAMLFSAKK
;
A
#
# COMPACT_ATOMS: atom_id res chain seq x y z
N MET A 1 6.96 -25.06 8.62
CA MET A 1 7.88 -24.08 8.01
C MET A 1 7.07 -22.80 7.81
N LEU A 2 6.98 -21.98 8.85
CA LEU A 2 6.31 -20.68 8.81
C LEU A 2 7.29 -19.75 8.10
N THR A 3 7.15 -19.58 6.78
CA THR A 3 7.79 -18.46 6.10
C THR A 3 7.38 -17.21 6.87
N ASP A 4 8.36 -16.52 7.45
CA ASP A 4 8.16 -15.44 8.40
C ASP A 4 7.09 -14.47 7.88
N VAL A 5 5.92 -14.46 8.50
CA VAL A 5 4.82 -13.56 8.13
C VAL A 5 5.25 -12.09 8.32
N GLU A 6 6.27 -11.83 9.15
CA GLU A 6 6.95 -10.54 9.25
C GLU A 6 7.71 -10.13 7.97
N SER A 7 8.09 -11.09 7.12
CA SER A 7 8.93 -10.84 5.93
C SER A 7 8.27 -9.96 4.87
N ILE A 8 6.94 -9.86 4.82
CA ILE A 8 6.24 -9.06 3.80
C ILE A 8 6.68 -7.60 3.83
N LEU A 9 6.87 -7.02 5.03
CA LEU A 9 7.30 -5.64 5.15
C LEU A 9 8.81 -5.46 4.88
N ASP A 10 9.58 -6.53 5.03
CA ASP A 10 11.03 -6.52 4.87
C ASP A 10 11.50 -7.04 3.50
N GLU A 11 10.57 -7.50 2.66
CA GLU A 11 10.82 -7.96 1.29
C GLU A 11 11.52 -6.87 0.46
N ARG A 12 12.54 -7.27 -0.29
CA ARG A 12 13.31 -6.41 -1.19
C ARG A 12 13.08 -6.84 -2.62
N VAL A 13 12.91 -5.85 -3.49
CA VAL A 13 12.87 -6.08 -4.93
C VAL A 13 14.27 -6.41 -5.43
N ASP A 14 14.36 -7.29 -6.42
CA ASP A 14 15.62 -7.52 -7.12
C ASP A 14 16.04 -6.25 -7.88
N PRO A 15 17.31 -5.80 -7.81
CA PRO A 15 17.76 -4.60 -8.50
C PRO A 15 17.55 -4.65 -10.03
N TYR A 16 17.64 -5.83 -10.64
CA TYR A 16 17.39 -6.03 -12.05
C TYR A 16 15.91 -5.81 -12.40
N ASP A 17 15.00 -6.34 -11.59
CA ASP A 17 13.57 -6.14 -11.78
C ASP A 17 13.17 -4.67 -11.58
N LEU A 18 13.74 -4.01 -10.57
CA LEU A 18 13.51 -2.58 -10.34
C LEU A 18 13.91 -1.75 -11.56
N GLU A 19 15.08 -2.02 -12.13
CA GLU A 19 15.56 -1.29 -13.31
C GLU A 19 14.70 -1.58 -14.54
N LYS A 20 14.30 -2.83 -14.75
CA LYS A 20 13.37 -3.20 -15.82
C LYS A 20 12.04 -2.46 -15.70
N PHE A 21 11.45 -2.38 -14.51
CA PHE A 21 10.20 -1.64 -14.32
C PHE A 21 10.38 -0.13 -14.48
N ARG A 22 11.51 0.43 -14.04
CA ARG A 22 11.88 1.83 -14.27
C ARG A 22 11.93 2.13 -15.76
N GLU A 23 12.65 1.33 -16.54
CA GLU A 23 12.82 1.55 -17.98
C GLU A 23 11.47 1.56 -18.72
N VAL A 24 10.59 0.61 -18.39
CA VAL A 24 9.22 0.55 -18.96
C VAL A 24 8.43 1.81 -18.62
N TYR A 25 8.41 2.20 -17.34
CA TYR A 25 7.68 3.37 -16.86
C TYR A 25 8.19 4.66 -17.51
N GLU A 26 9.50 4.92 -17.49
CA GLU A 26 10.11 6.13 -18.04
C GLU A 26 9.96 6.20 -19.56
N THR A 27 10.04 5.07 -20.26
CA THR A 27 9.83 5.02 -21.72
C THR A 27 8.42 5.41 -22.09
N GLN A 28 7.42 4.97 -21.34
CA GLN A 28 6.04 5.41 -21.55
C GLN A 28 5.88 6.87 -21.19
N LEU A 29 6.43 7.31 -20.05
CA LEU A 29 6.35 8.70 -19.57
C LEU A 29 6.88 9.71 -20.62
N ARG A 30 7.96 9.37 -21.34
CA ARG A 30 8.49 10.19 -22.43
C ARG A 30 7.54 10.33 -23.63
N ARG A 31 6.63 9.38 -23.82
CA ARG A 31 5.67 9.32 -24.94
C ARG A 31 4.27 9.84 -24.54
N GLY A 32 4.00 10.00 -23.26
CA GLY A 32 2.71 10.41 -22.69
C GLY A 32 2.51 9.84 -21.28
N PRO A 33 1.30 9.94 -20.71
CA PRO A 33 0.99 9.31 -19.43
C PRO A 33 1.26 7.79 -19.48
N PRO A 34 1.97 7.22 -18.49
CA PRO A 34 2.21 5.79 -18.43
C PRO A 34 0.91 5.03 -18.18
N SER A 35 0.85 3.77 -18.62
CA SER A 35 -0.29 2.90 -18.32
C SER A 35 -0.37 2.59 -16.83
N ALA A 36 -1.59 2.35 -16.33
CA ALA A 36 -1.83 1.95 -14.94
C ALA A 36 -0.96 0.77 -14.49
N ILE A 37 -0.80 -0.22 -15.38
CA ILE A 37 0.01 -1.42 -15.13
C ILE A 37 1.50 -1.06 -14.99
N ALA A 38 2.03 -0.21 -15.88
CA ALA A 38 3.43 0.20 -15.80
C ALA A 38 3.72 1.02 -14.53
N ALA A 39 2.84 1.97 -14.21
CA ALA A 39 2.93 2.76 -12.98
C ALA A 39 2.80 1.89 -11.73
N PHE A 40 1.88 0.91 -11.71
CA PHE A 40 1.69 0.02 -10.58
C PHE A 40 2.91 -0.89 -10.36
N ASN A 41 3.41 -1.53 -11.41
CA ASN A 41 4.59 -2.40 -11.31
C ASN A 41 5.83 -1.63 -10.82
N TYR A 42 6.03 -0.41 -11.34
CA TYR A 42 7.14 0.43 -10.90
C TYR A 42 6.95 0.92 -9.45
N GLY A 43 5.75 1.40 -9.09
CA GLY A 43 5.45 1.86 -7.74
C GLY A 43 5.62 0.76 -6.68
N THR A 44 5.16 -0.46 -6.95
CA THR A 44 5.31 -1.60 -6.03
C THR A 44 6.76 -2.11 -5.94
N ALA A 45 7.55 -1.97 -7.01
CA ALA A 45 8.99 -2.22 -6.97
C ALA A 45 9.71 -1.18 -6.09
N LEU A 46 9.40 0.11 -6.27
CA LEU A 46 9.96 1.21 -5.46
C LEU A 46 9.66 1.05 -3.96
N ILE A 47 8.42 0.65 -3.60
CA ILE A 47 8.04 0.37 -2.21
C ILE A 47 8.92 -0.69 -1.57
N ARG A 48 9.43 -1.65 -2.36
CA ARG A 48 10.33 -2.72 -1.89
C ARG A 48 11.82 -2.34 -1.94
N SER A 49 12.17 -1.18 -2.50
CA SER A 49 13.54 -0.67 -2.60
C SER A 49 13.95 0.16 -1.37
N THR A 50 14.57 1.34 -1.52
CA THR A 50 15.07 2.18 -0.43
C THR A 50 13.97 2.99 0.25
N LYS A 51 14.27 3.61 1.41
CA LYS A 51 13.31 4.49 2.09
C LYS A 51 12.86 5.67 1.22
N LYS A 52 13.78 6.22 0.41
CA LYS A 52 13.48 7.31 -0.53
C LYS A 52 12.52 6.81 -1.62
N ASP A 53 12.82 5.64 -2.18
CA ASP A 53 12.00 5.02 -3.22
C ASP A 53 10.59 4.69 -2.70
N VAL A 54 10.45 4.29 -1.43
CA VAL A 54 9.12 4.03 -0.85
C VAL A 54 8.24 5.28 -0.91
N ILE A 55 8.78 6.48 -0.68
CA ILE A 55 8.02 7.73 -0.78
C ILE A 55 7.56 7.98 -2.21
N GLU A 56 8.46 7.79 -3.18
CA GLU A 56 8.14 7.93 -4.60
C GLU A 56 7.08 6.91 -5.06
N GLY A 57 7.26 5.63 -4.72
CA GLY A 57 6.30 4.57 -5.02
C GLY A 57 4.93 4.82 -4.36
N THR A 58 4.91 5.35 -3.13
CA THR A 58 3.65 5.76 -2.47
C THR A 58 2.94 6.84 -3.28
N SER A 59 3.67 7.87 -3.73
CA SER A 59 3.09 8.95 -4.54
C SER A 59 2.51 8.44 -5.87
N ILE A 60 3.20 7.50 -6.52
CA ILE A 60 2.72 6.87 -7.77
C ILE A 60 1.42 6.09 -7.51
N LEU A 61 1.37 5.27 -6.46
CA LEU A 61 0.17 4.49 -6.13
C LEU A 61 -1.01 5.37 -5.69
N GLU A 62 -0.75 6.48 -4.99
CA GLU A 62 -1.80 7.44 -4.61
C GLU A 62 -2.41 8.11 -5.84
N LYS A 63 -1.59 8.47 -6.84
CA LYS A 63 -2.09 9.00 -8.12
C LYS A 63 -2.96 7.97 -8.84
N LEU A 64 -2.49 6.72 -8.94
CA LEU A 64 -3.29 5.64 -9.54
C LEU A 64 -4.63 5.44 -8.82
N LEU A 65 -4.64 5.47 -7.49
CA LEU A 65 -5.87 5.34 -6.71
C LEU A 65 -6.90 6.45 -7.00
N HIS A 66 -6.45 7.66 -7.34
CA HIS A 66 -7.32 8.80 -7.64
C HIS A 66 -7.73 8.86 -9.12
N GLU A 67 -6.82 8.53 -10.04
CA GLU A 67 -6.99 8.75 -11.48
C GLU A 67 -7.62 7.53 -12.18
N GLU A 68 -7.44 6.31 -11.66
CA GLU A 68 -7.97 5.11 -12.30
C GLU A 68 -9.48 4.95 -12.01
N PRO A 69 -10.33 4.88 -13.06
CA PRO A 69 -11.77 4.76 -12.89
C PRO A 69 -12.19 3.37 -12.37
N ASP A 70 -11.42 2.33 -12.69
CA ASP A 70 -11.77 0.94 -12.38
C ASP A 70 -11.47 0.55 -10.93
N ASP A 71 -12.52 0.23 -10.18
CA ASP A 71 -12.42 -0.16 -8.76
C ASP A 71 -11.72 -1.51 -8.52
N VAL A 72 -11.60 -2.35 -9.55
CA VAL A 72 -11.00 -3.69 -9.42
C VAL A 72 -9.53 -3.59 -9.00
N ASN A 73 -8.78 -2.66 -9.61
CA ASN A 73 -7.36 -2.49 -9.33
C ASN A 73 -7.09 -1.66 -8.07
N LYS A 74 -8.08 -0.90 -7.59
CA LYS A 74 -7.94 -0.05 -6.39
C LYS A 74 -7.69 -0.87 -5.13
N ARG A 75 -8.17 -2.12 -5.07
CA ARG A 75 -7.91 -3.05 -3.97
C ARG A 75 -6.41 -3.32 -3.81
N ASP A 76 -5.73 -3.62 -4.90
CA ASP A 76 -4.29 -3.87 -4.92
C ASP A 76 -3.53 -2.58 -4.57
N TYR A 77 -3.97 -1.43 -5.06
CA TYR A 77 -3.33 -0.15 -4.74
C TYR A 77 -3.41 0.15 -3.24
N VAL A 78 -4.59 -0.02 -2.63
CA VAL A 78 -4.80 0.17 -1.19
C VAL A 78 -3.95 -0.81 -0.37
N TYR A 79 -3.87 -2.08 -0.79
CA TYR A 79 -3.03 -3.08 -0.13
C TYR A 79 -1.55 -2.67 -0.13
N PHE A 80 -1.00 -2.25 -1.27
CA PHE A 80 0.39 -1.81 -1.35
C PHE A 80 0.65 -0.45 -0.68
N LEU A 81 -0.34 0.45 -0.64
CA LEU A 81 -0.25 1.71 0.13
C LEU A 81 -0.15 1.44 1.64
N ALA A 82 -0.84 0.41 2.14
CA ALA A 82 -0.68 -0.02 3.53
C ALA A 82 0.74 -0.51 3.81
N ILE A 83 1.30 -1.35 2.92
CA ILE A 83 2.70 -1.82 3.03
C ILE A 83 3.67 -0.64 3.03
N ALA A 84 3.52 0.30 2.10
CA ALA A 84 4.40 1.46 1.98
C ALA A 84 4.39 2.32 3.25
N ASN A 85 3.20 2.62 3.78
CA ASN A 85 3.06 3.39 5.01
C ASN A 85 3.61 2.66 6.23
N ALA A 86 3.40 1.34 6.34
CA ALA A 86 3.97 0.54 7.42
C ALA A 86 5.50 0.54 7.39
N ARG A 87 6.12 0.46 6.19
CA ARG A 87 7.58 0.56 6.00
C ARG A 87 8.12 1.93 6.38
N LEU A 88 7.35 2.99 6.19
CA LEU A 88 7.69 4.35 6.61
C LEU A 88 7.41 4.61 8.11
N ARG A 89 6.89 3.62 8.85
CA ARG A 89 6.43 3.73 10.25
C ARG A 89 5.21 4.65 10.43
N ASN A 90 4.48 4.91 9.35
CA ASN A 90 3.19 5.61 9.36
C ASN A 90 2.07 4.59 9.68
N TYR A 91 2.12 3.97 10.87
CA TYR A 91 1.29 2.82 11.19
C TYR A 91 -0.22 3.13 11.18
N ASP A 92 -0.62 4.32 11.65
CA ASP A 92 -2.04 4.73 11.65
C ASP A 92 -2.60 4.79 10.23
N ARG A 93 -1.83 5.36 9.29
CA ARG A 93 -2.20 5.42 7.87
C ARG A 93 -2.22 4.04 7.24
N ALA A 94 -1.26 3.18 7.60
CA ALA A 94 -1.23 1.81 7.12
C ALA A 94 -2.46 1.01 7.57
N LEU A 95 -2.83 1.10 8.84
CA LEU A 95 -4.02 0.45 9.39
C LEU A 95 -5.30 0.99 8.78
N ALA A 96 -5.40 2.31 8.55
CA ALA A 96 -6.56 2.91 7.90
C ALA A 96 -6.81 2.32 6.49
N TYR A 97 -5.76 2.19 5.66
CA TYR A 97 -5.90 1.54 4.34
C TYR A 97 -6.38 0.09 4.45
N ILE A 98 -5.86 -0.67 5.41
CA ILE A 98 -6.28 -2.07 5.61
C ILE A 98 -7.70 -2.18 6.11
N ASP A 99 -8.12 -1.31 7.03
CA ASP A 99 -9.50 -1.32 7.54
C ASP A 99 -10.51 -0.99 6.44
N ILE A 100 -10.16 -0.10 5.50
CA ILE A 100 -10.99 0.17 4.32
C ILE A 100 -11.11 -1.07 3.41
N LEU A 101 -9.98 -1.75 3.15
CA LEU A 101 -9.98 -2.98 2.36
C LEU A 101 -10.81 -4.08 3.03
N LEU A 102 -10.72 -4.25 4.35
CA LEU A 102 -11.50 -5.22 5.12
C LEU A 102 -12.99 -4.84 5.25
N ALA A 103 -13.33 -3.55 5.24
CA ALA A 103 -14.71 -3.10 5.20
C ALA A 103 -15.38 -3.46 3.86
N ALA A 104 -14.63 -3.37 2.76
CA ALA A 104 -15.09 -3.81 1.44
C ALA A 104 -15.07 -5.34 1.26
N GLU A 105 -14.11 -6.03 1.89
CA GLU A 105 -13.89 -7.47 1.76
C GLU A 105 -13.63 -8.14 3.12
N THR A 106 -14.71 -8.41 3.86
CA THR A 106 -14.64 -8.91 5.24
C THR A 106 -13.91 -10.24 5.41
N HIS A 107 -13.76 -11.03 4.34
CA HIS A 107 -13.09 -12.34 4.35
C HIS A 107 -11.71 -12.33 3.68
N ASN A 108 -11.13 -11.14 3.43
CA ASN A 108 -9.80 -11.04 2.83
C ASN A 108 -8.70 -11.45 3.84
N ARG A 109 -8.22 -12.69 3.69
CA ARG A 109 -7.18 -13.27 4.55
C ARG A 109 -5.85 -12.51 4.45
N GLN A 110 -5.48 -12.03 3.27
CA GLN A 110 -4.23 -11.30 3.05
C GLN A 110 -4.25 -9.96 3.81
N ALA A 111 -5.34 -9.21 3.69
CA ALA A 111 -5.52 -7.95 4.41
C ALA A 111 -5.54 -8.16 5.94
N THR A 112 -6.20 -9.23 6.41
CA THR A 112 -6.24 -9.59 7.84
C THR A 112 -4.84 -9.93 8.37
N GLN A 113 -4.06 -10.71 7.61
CA GLN A 113 -2.68 -11.06 7.97
C GLN A 113 -1.78 -9.81 7.99
N LEU A 114 -1.89 -8.96 6.97
CA LEU A 114 -1.13 -7.71 6.90
C LEU A 114 -1.45 -6.78 8.08
N ARG A 115 -2.72 -6.67 8.48
CA ARG A 115 -3.11 -5.94 9.69
C ARG A 115 -2.35 -6.43 10.92
N GLN A 116 -2.34 -7.74 11.15
CA GLN A 116 -1.66 -8.36 12.30
C GLN A 116 -0.15 -8.07 12.28
N ILE A 117 0.48 -8.13 11.10
CA ILE A 117 1.91 -7.80 10.93
C ILE A 117 2.16 -6.33 11.30
N ILE A 118 1.34 -5.41 10.81
CA ILE A 118 1.45 -3.97 11.07
C ILE A 118 1.28 -3.68 12.56
N GLU A 119 0.24 -4.23 13.20
CA GLU A 119 0.01 -4.07 14.64
C GLU A 119 1.18 -4.62 15.47
N LYS A 120 1.73 -5.78 15.08
CA LYS A 120 2.89 -6.37 15.76
C LYS A 120 4.14 -5.48 15.63
N ARG A 121 4.40 -4.92 14.45
CA ARG A 121 5.54 -4.02 14.22
C ARG A 121 5.37 -2.70 14.97
N MET A 122 4.16 -2.13 14.98
CA MET A 122 3.81 -0.94 15.76
C MET A 122 4.04 -1.15 17.27
N LYS A 123 3.68 -2.33 17.81
CA LYS A 123 3.98 -2.74 19.20
C LYS A 123 5.48 -2.81 19.46
N LYS A 124 6.22 -3.49 18.60
CA LYS A 124 7.68 -3.65 18.71
C LYS A 124 8.39 -2.29 18.71
N ASP A 125 7.86 -1.35 17.94
CA ASP A 125 8.37 0.01 17.82
C ASP A 125 7.94 0.94 18.97
N GLY A 126 7.15 0.46 19.94
CA GLY A 126 6.67 1.23 21.09
C GLY A 126 5.56 2.24 20.77
N LEU A 127 5.00 2.20 19.56
CA LEU A 127 4.00 3.16 19.07
C LEU A 127 2.56 2.76 19.39
N PHE A 128 2.37 1.60 20.04
CA PHE A 128 1.05 1.06 20.36
C PHE A 128 0.28 1.86 21.42
N GLY A 129 0.95 2.76 22.15
CA GLY A 129 0.44 3.43 23.35
C GLY A 129 -0.42 4.70 23.16
N LEU A 130 -0.63 5.18 21.94
CA LEU A 130 -1.40 6.42 21.71
C LEU A 130 -2.63 6.29 20.80
N ALA A 131 -2.78 5.19 20.04
CA ALA A 131 -3.80 5.11 18.98
C ALA A 131 -4.68 3.85 19.01
N VAL A 132 -4.37 2.84 19.85
CA VAL A 132 -5.10 1.56 19.84
C VAL A 132 -6.10 1.48 20.98
N ILE A 133 -7.05 2.40 20.98
CA ILE A 133 -8.34 2.21 21.65
C ILE A 133 -9.42 2.62 20.65
N GLY A 134 -9.76 1.70 19.75
CA GLY A 134 -11.07 1.66 19.09
C GLY A 134 -11.50 2.84 18.20
N GLY A 135 -10.61 3.57 17.51
CA GLY A 135 -11.08 4.70 16.68
C GLY A 135 -10.08 5.44 15.78
N GLY A 136 -8.91 4.88 15.45
CA GLY A 136 -7.90 5.58 14.61
C GLY A 136 -8.31 5.85 13.15
N ALA A 137 -9.46 5.35 12.70
CA ALA A 137 -9.94 5.44 11.32
C ALA A 137 -10.44 6.83 10.87
N LEU A 138 -10.51 7.84 11.76
CA LEU A 138 -11.25 9.07 11.47
C LEU A 138 -10.61 10.02 10.45
N VAL A 139 -9.31 9.90 10.13
CA VAL A 139 -8.64 10.94 9.31
C VAL A 139 -8.51 10.59 7.83
N LEU A 140 -8.60 9.30 7.44
CA LEU A 140 -8.42 8.90 6.03
C LEU A 140 -9.65 8.25 5.39
N THR A 141 -10.74 8.08 6.16
CA THR A 141 -11.99 7.49 5.68
C THR A 141 -12.67 8.35 4.62
N GLY A 142 -12.50 9.67 4.62
CA GLY A 142 -13.22 10.57 3.69
C GLY A 142 -13.06 10.21 2.22
N ILE A 143 -11.82 10.10 1.71
CA ILE A 143 -11.58 9.91 0.27
C ILE A 143 -11.67 8.44 -0.12
N VAL A 144 -11.06 7.54 0.65
CA VAL A 144 -10.99 6.13 0.26
C VAL A 144 -12.31 5.41 0.55
N ALA A 145 -13.04 5.74 1.62
CA ALA A 145 -14.35 5.11 1.87
C ALA A 145 -15.41 5.53 0.83
N MET A 146 -15.29 6.70 0.20
CA MET A 146 -16.13 7.08 -0.95
C MET A 146 -15.87 6.18 -2.16
N LEU A 147 -14.61 5.81 -2.42
CA LEU A 147 -14.26 4.89 -3.53
C LEU A 147 -14.89 3.50 -3.34
N PHE A 148 -15.02 3.02 -2.11
CA PHE A 148 -15.60 1.69 -1.84
C PHE A 148 -17.10 1.71 -1.47
N SER A 149 -17.68 2.87 -1.14
CA SER A 149 -19.13 3.02 -0.86
C SER A 149 -19.99 3.30 -2.10
N ALA A 150 -19.37 3.57 -3.25
CA ALA A 150 -20.09 3.90 -4.49
C ALA A 150 -20.81 2.71 -5.17
N LYS A 151 -20.89 1.54 -4.50
CA LYS A 151 -21.71 0.41 -4.94
C LYS A 151 -22.76 0.07 -3.89
N LYS A 152 -23.93 0.67 -4.04
CA LYS A 152 -25.19 0.07 -3.63
C LYS A 152 -26.19 0.17 -4.77
#